data_AF-A0A7J8HTC9-F1
#
_entry.id   AF-A0A7J8HTC9-F1
#
_cell.length_a   1.000
_cell.length_b   1.000
_cell.length_c   1.000
_cell.angle_alpha   90.00
_cell.angle_beta   90.00
_cell.angle_gamma   90.00
#
_symmetry.space_group_name_H-M   'P 1'
#
loop_
_entity.id
_entity.type
_entity.pdbx_description
1 polymer ?
#
loop_
_entity_poly.entity_id
_entity_poly.type
_entity_poly.pdbx_seq_one_letter_code
_entity_poly.pdbx_strand_id
1 'polypeptide(L)'
;MQSGSNWIVTAAHCLHYSLDSLDPTPLDLYLLSPSDFKIIVGKHWRLRSDDTEQHLTVQHIFLHPMYDPKTFENDVALVELSQGPVLNDFVMPICLPERPPGEGAMVIVSGWGKQFLQRFPETLMEVKSHGDPG
;
A
#
# COMPACT_ATOMS: atom_id res chain seq x y z
N MET A 1 -25.47 -2.84 5.02
CA MET A 1 -24.13 -2.56 4.46
C MET A 1 -23.20 -2.34 5.64
N GLN A 2 -22.14 -3.15 5.78
CA GLN A 2 -21.19 -3.03 6.88
C GLN A 2 -20.06 -2.10 6.46
N SER A 3 -19.74 -1.10 7.27
CA SER A 3 -18.56 -0.25 7.07
C SER A 3 -17.32 -1.06 7.41
N GLY A 4 -16.33 -1.08 6.52
CA GLY A 4 -15.05 -1.72 6.77
C GLY A 4 -14.18 -0.95 7.75
N SER A 5 -13.03 -1.53 8.11
CA SER A 5 -11.96 -0.83 8.82
C SER A 5 -11.50 0.41 8.02
N ASN A 6 -11.16 1.49 8.72
CA ASN A 6 -10.70 2.74 8.09
C ASN A 6 -9.17 2.77 7.87
N TRP A 7 -8.51 1.61 7.90
CA TRP A 7 -7.05 1.52 7.90
C TRP A 7 -6.54 0.87 6.63
N ILE A 8 -5.53 1.49 6.02
CA ILE A 8 -4.74 0.94 4.92
C ILE A 8 -3.30 0.76 5.41
N VAL A 9 -2.74 -0.43 5.19
CA VAL A 9 -1.31 -0.69 5.38
C VAL A 9 -0.56 -0.48 4.07
N THR A 10 0.58 0.17 4.13
CA THR A 10 1.46 0.42 2.97
C THR A 10 2.91 0.52 3.42
N ALA A 11 3.84 0.66 2.47
CA ALA A 11 5.23 0.99 2.77
C ALA A 11 5.37 2.46 3.17
N ALA A 12 6.26 2.77 4.12
CA ALA A 12 6.51 4.13 4.58
C ALA A 12 7.10 5.00 3.46
N HIS A 13 7.98 4.45 2.63
CA HIS A 13 8.60 5.18 1.53
C HIS A 13 7.62 5.63 0.43
N CYS A 14 6.40 5.09 0.41
CA CYS A 14 5.35 5.53 -0.52
C CYS A 14 4.69 6.85 -0.10
N LEU A 15 4.89 7.28 1.15
CA LEU A 15 4.14 8.37 1.77
C LEU A 15 4.98 9.64 1.99
N HIS A 16 6.19 9.69 1.44
CA HIS A 16 7.02 10.89 1.44
C HIS A 16 7.75 11.05 0.10
N TYR A 17 8.17 12.27 -0.22
CA TYR A 17 9.00 12.53 -1.39
C TYR A 17 10.41 11.92 -1.24
N SER A 18 11.11 11.73 -2.37
CA SER A 18 12.49 11.25 -2.35
C SER A 18 13.35 12.19 -1.51
N LEU A 19 13.99 11.63 -0.49
CA LEU A 19 14.93 12.37 0.34
C LEU A 19 16.28 12.46 -0.38
N ASP A 20 16.90 13.63 -0.33
CA ASP A 20 18.31 13.74 -0.64
C ASP A 20 19.10 13.26 0.58
N SER A 21 20.02 12.32 0.37
CA SER A 21 20.90 11.75 1.40
C SER A 21 21.71 12.80 2.18
N LEU A 22 21.90 13.99 1.61
CA LEU A 22 22.64 15.10 2.19
C LEU A 22 21.76 16.13 2.91
N ASP A 23 20.43 16.00 2.82
CA ASP A 23 19.51 16.97 3.42
C ASP A 23 19.22 16.61 4.90
N PRO A 24 19.54 17.49 5.87
CA PRO A 24 19.29 17.25 7.30
C PRO A 24 17.84 17.55 7.72
N THR A 25 16.94 17.84 6.77
CA THR A 25 15.55 18.15 7.07
C THR A 25 14.80 17.00 7.76
N PRO A 26 13.89 17.33 8.71
CA PRO A 26 13.02 16.32 9.31
C PRO A 26 12.08 15.68 8.29
N LEU A 27 11.87 14.37 8.43
CA LEU A 27 11.02 13.56 7.55
C LEU A 27 9.59 14.10 7.45
N ASP A 28 9.06 14.68 8.52
CA ASP A 28 7.70 15.23 8.58
C ASP A 28 7.44 16.34 7.54
N LEU A 29 8.49 17.05 7.09
CA LEU A 29 8.38 18.08 6.05
C LEU A 29 8.32 17.50 4.64
N TYR A 30 8.75 16.24 4.47
CA TYR A 30 8.74 15.51 3.21
C TYR A 30 7.54 14.57 3.07
N LEU A 31 6.75 14.42 4.14
CA LEU A 31 5.54 13.63 4.14
C LEU A 31 4.52 14.21 3.16
N LEU A 32 3.85 13.34 2.41
CA LEU A 32 2.72 13.74 1.58
C LEU A 32 1.61 14.31 2.45
N SER A 33 0.92 15.34 1.98
CA SER A 33 -0.32 15.78 2.61
C SER A 33 -1.43 14.75 2.33
N PRO A 34 -2.36 14.50 3.27
CA PRO A 34 -3.56 13.69 3.01
C PRO A 34 -4.36 14.11 1.76
N SER A 35 -4.25 15.37 1.34
CA SER A 35 -4.88 15.89 0.12
C SER A 35 -4.13 15.57 -1.18
N ASP A 36 -2.86 15.16 -1.10
CA ASP A 36 -2.00 14.94 -2.28
C ASP A 36 -2.32 13.63 -3.01
N PHE A 37 -3.00 12.70 -2.33
CA PHE A 37 -3.37 11.41 -2.89
C PHE A 37 -4.73 10.93 -2.37
N LYS A 38 -5.20 9.82 -2.94
CA LYS A 38 -6.41 9.13 -2.53
C LYS A 38 -6.21 7.63 -2.60
N ILE A 39 -7.03 6.89 -1.87
CA ILE A 39 -7.05 5.43 -1.94
C ILE A 39 -8.18 5.00 -2.87
N ILE A 40 -7.90 4.04 -3.75
CA ILE A 40 -8.91 3.44 -4.62
C ILE A 40 -8.94 1.93 -4.33
N VAL A 41 -10.08 1.43 -3.85
CA VAL A 41 -10.32 0.01 -3.59
C VAL A 41 -11.32 -0.54 -4.61
N GLY A 42 -11.38 -1.87 -4.77
CA GLY A 42 -12.27 -2.51 -5.75
C GLY A 42 -11.89 -2.22 -7.21
N LYS A 43 -10.66 -1.77 -7.46
CA LYS A 43 -10.12 -1.49 -8.80
C LYS A 43 -9.56 -2.75 -9.45
N HIS A 44 -9.85 -2.97 -10.73
CA HIS A 44 -9.25 -4.05 -11.51
C HIS A 44 -8.44 -3.53 -12.70
N TRP A 45 -8.99 -2.61 -13.48
CA TRP A 45 -8.27 -2.02 -14.62
C TRP A 45 -7.37 -0.89 -14.17
N ARG A 46 -6.11 -0.89 -14.64
CA ARG A 46 -5.10 0.10 -14.23
C ARG A 46 -5.50 1.52 -14.60
N LEU A 47 -6.02 1.71 -15.81
CA LEU A 47 -6.31 3.03 -16.39
C LEU A 47 -7.79 3.28 -16.66
N ARG A 48 -8.63 2.24 -16.68
CA ARG A 48 -10.07 2.37 -16.87
C ARG A 48 -10.74 2.47 -15.50
N SER A 49 -11.95 3.02 -15.47
CA SER A 49 -12.80 2.99 -14.29
C SER A 49 -13.61 1.69 -14.28
N ASP A 50 -13.72 1.08 -13.11
CA ASP A 50 -14.63 -0.03 -12.79
C ASP A 50 -15.82 0.49 -11.96
N ASP A 51 -17.00 -0.09 -12.17
CA ASP A 51 -18.19 0.21 -11.35
C ASP A 51 -18.05 -0.23 -9.89
N THR A 52 -17.02 -1.03 -9.60
CA THR A 52 -16.68 -1.56 -8.28
C THR A 52 -15.71 -0.66 -7.51
N GLU A 53 -15.18 0.39 -8.15
CA GLU A 53 -14.22 1.30 -7.53
C GLU A 53 -14.87 2.16 -6.43
N GLN A 54 -14.20 2.25 -5.29
CA GLN A 54 -14.51 3.23 -4.25
C GLN A 54 -13.31 4.16 -4.05
N HIS A 55 -13.55 5.46 -4.18
CA HIS A 55 -12.53 6.49 -4.05
C HIS A 55 -12.60 7.09 -2.65
N LEU A 56 -11.57 6.86 -1.84
CA LEU A 56 -11.55 7.16 -0.42
C LEU A 56 -10.52 8.26 -0.15
N THR A 57 -10.93 9.23 0.68
CA THR A 57 -10.05 10.32 1.11
C THR A 57 -9.24 9.91 2.33
N VAL A 58 -8.03 10.46 2.42
CA VAL A 58 -7.12 10.22 3.54
C VAL A 58 -7.37 11.26 4.62
N GLN A 59 -7.38 10.82 5.87
CA GLN A 59 -7.46 11.68 7.04
C GLN A 59 -6.08 11.89 7.66
N HIS A 60 -5.34 10.81 7.94
CA HIS A 60 -4.04 10.87 8.59
C HIS A 60 -3.07 9.83 8.02
N ILE A 61 -1.78 10.11 8.20
CA ILE A 61 -0.66 9.23 7.83
C ILE A 61 0.16 8.96 9.08
N PHE A 62 0.53 7.69 9.29
CA PHE A 62 1.34 7.24 10.41
C PHE A 62 2.49 6.38 9.88
N LEU A 63 3.70 6.93 9.86
CA LEU A 63 4.90 6.13 9.59
C LEU A 63 5.24 5.29 10.81
N HIS A 64 5.88 4.14 10.60
CA HIS A 64 6.44 3.39 11.72
C HIS A 64 7.43 4.26 12.50
N PRO A 65 7.37 4.33 13.85
CA PRO A 65 8.22 5.23 14.64
C PRO A 65 9.73 5.00 14.50
N MET A 66 10.11 3.79 14.07
CA MET A 66 11.51 3.39 13.82
C MET A 66 11.81 3.23 12.32
N TYR A 67 11.00 3.82 11.43
CA TYR A 67 11.30 3.81 10.00
C TYR A 67 12.58 4.61 9.72
N ASP A 68 13.54 3.98 9.05
CA ASP A 68 14.75 4.64 8.56
C ASP A 68 14.71 4.71 7.02
N PRO A 69 14.54 5.92 6.44
CA PRO A 69 14.44 6.07 4.99
C PRO A 69 15.77 5.84 4.25
N LYS A 70 16.91 5.71 4.95
CA LYS A 70 18.21 5.41 4.35
C LYS A 70 18.44 3.91 4.20
N THR A 71 17.96 3.12 5.15
CA THR A 71 18.16 1.66 5.19
C THR A 71 16.90 0.87 4.81
N PHE A 72 15.74 1.52 4.74
CA PHE A 72 14.41 0.90 4.61
C PHE A 72 14.05 -0.02 5.79
N GLU A 73 14.73 0.11 6.93
CA GLU A 73 14.33 -0.60 8.14
C GLU A 73 12.96 -0.10 8.60
N ASN A 74 12.09 -1.07 8.95
CA ASN A 74 10.70 -0.80 9.34
C ASN A 74 9.91 0.02 8.29
N ASP A 75 10.11 -0.27 7.00
CA ASP A 75 9.38 0.34 5.88
C ASP A 75 7.90 -0.09 5.83
N VAL A 76 7.14 0.36 6.82
CA VAL A 76 5.70 0.12 6.98
C VAL A 76 5.04 1.37 7.53
N ALA A 77 3.83 1.63 7.07
CA ALA A 77 3.01 2.76 7.49
C ALA A 77 1.52 2.41 7.48
N LEU A 78 0.75 3.20 8.21
CA LEU A 78 -0.70 3.16 8.23
C LEU A 78 -1.27 4.47 7.69
N VAL A 79 -2.34 4.35 6.91
CA VAL A 79 -3.14 5.47 6.42
C VAL A 79 -4.55 5.32 6.99
N GLU A 80 -5.01 6.34 7.70
CA GLU A 80 -6.38 6.43 8.20
C GLU A 80 -7.26 7.12 7.16
N LEU A 81 -8.37 6.49 6.80
CA LEU A 81 -9.36 7.01 5.86
C LEU A 81 -10.37 7.89 6.60
N SER A 82 -10.80 8.99 5.97
CA SER A 82 -11.86 9.85 6.53
C SER A 82 -13.19 9.10 6.70
N GLN A 83 -13.43 8.12 5.83
CA GLN A 83 -14.56 7.19 5.90
C GLN A 83 -14.13 5.82 5.37
N GLY A 84 -14.50 4.77 6.10
CA GLY A 84 -14.23 3.40 5.68
C GLY A 84 -14.98 2.99 4.41
N PRO A 85 -14.45 2.02 3.66
CA PRO A 85 -15.12 1.52 2.48
C PRO A 85 -16.39 0.75 2.82
N VAL A 86 -17.30 0.70 1.86
CA VAL A 86 -18.47 -0.20 1.91
C VAL A 86 -18.00 -1.60 1.53
N LEU A 87 -18.06 -2.55 2.47
CA LEU A 87 -17.64 -3.92 2.19
C LEU A 87 -18.64 -4.64 1.27
N ASN A 88 -18.11 -5.37 0.30
CA ASN A 88 -18.84 -6.16 -0.68
C ASN A 88 -17.92 -7.22 -1.33
N ASP A 89 -18.42 -7.92 -2.35
CA ASP A 89 -17.66 -8.99 -3.05
C ASP A 89 -16.34 -8.52 -3.68
N PHE A 90 -16.16 -7.22 -3.89
CA PHE A 90 -14.98 -6.60 -4.51
C PHE A 90 -14.08 -5.87 -3.50
N VAL A 91 -14.57 -5.64 -2.27
CA VAL A 91 -13.87 -4.89 -1.23
C VAL A 91 -14.01 -5.60 0.11
N MET A 92 -12.93 -6.26 0.53
CA MET A 92 -12.81 -6.93 1.82
C MET A 92 -11.41 -6.72 2.40
N PRO A 93 -11.25 -6.65 3.74
CA PRO A 93 -9.95 -6.54 4.37
C PRO A 93 -9.16 -7.85 4.27
N ILE A 94 -7.83 -7.74 4.23
CA ILE A 94 -6.93 -8.89 4.38
C ILE A 94 -6.68 -9.20 5.86
N CYS A 95 -6.43 -10.48 6.18
CA CYS A 95 -6.05 -10.88 7.53
C CYS A 95 -4.61 -10.47 7.85
N LEU A 96 -4.35 -10.10 9.12
CA LEU A 96 -3.00 -9.94 9.63
C LEU A 96 -2.40 -11.31 9.98
N PRO A 97 -1.08 -11.51 9.79
CA PRO A 97 -0.43 -12.74 10.18
C PRO A 97 -0.40 -12.89 11.71
N GLU A 98 -0.79 -14.06 12.21
CA GLU A 98 -0.71 -14.39 13.65
C GLU A 98 0.68 -14.89 14.05
N ARG A 99 1.47 -15.34 13.07
CA ARG A 99 2.78 -15.96 13.24
C ARG A 99 3.61 -15.79 11.97
N PRO A 100 4.95 -15.82 12.07
CA PRO A 100 5.81 -15.75 10.90
C PRO A 100 5.50 -16.90 9.92
N PRO A 101 5.50 -16.64 8.60
CA PRO A 101 5.40 -17.71 7.62
C PRO A 101 6.63 -18.63 7.73
N GLY A 102 6.44 -19.90 7.39
CA GLY A 102 7.56 -20.83 7.27
C GLY A 102 8.48 -20.43 6.11
N GLU A 103 9.75 -20.82 6.21
CA GLU A 103 10.72 -20.65 5.14
C GLU A 103 10.24 -21.33 3.85
N GLY A 104 10.41 -20.65 2.70
CA GLY A 104 9.92 -21.15 1.41
C GLY A 104 8.39 -21.18 1.27
N ALA A 105 7.63 -20.61 2.20
CA ALA A 105 6.18 -20.50 2.08
C ALA A 105 5.81 -19.78 0.78
N MET A 106 4.84 -20.34 0.06
CA MET A 106 4.32 -19.73 -1.16
C MET A 106 3.55 -18.47 -0.82
N VAL A 107 3.90 -17.37 -1.50
CA VAL A 107 3.23 -16.08 -1.41
C VAL A 107 2.72 -15.65 -2.78
N ILE A 108 1.69 -14.81 -2.79
CA ILE A 108 1.16 -14.18 -4.00
C ILE A 108 1.44 -12.70 -3.89
N VAL A 109 2.08 -12.14 -4.93
CA VAL A 109 2.32 -10.71 -5.07
C VAL A 109 1.45 -10.20 -6.20
N SER A 110 0.66 -9.16 -5.93
CA SER A 110 -0.26 -8.59 -6.91
C SER A 110 0.00 -7.10 -7.14
N GLY A 111 -0.21 -6.62 -8.36
CA GLY A 111 -0.06 -5.20 -8.67
C GLY A 111 -0.22 -4.84 -10.14
N TRP A 112 -0.16 -3.53 -10.40
CA TRP A 112 -0.24 -2.92 -11.73
C TRP A 112 1.10 -2.38 -12.23
N GLY A 113 2.18 -2.65 -11.48
CA GLY A 113 3.53 -2.21 -11.77
C GLY A 113 4.07 -2.75 -13.09
N LYS A 114 5.17 -2.14 -13.54
CA LYS A 114 5.86 -2.55 -14.77
C LYS A 114 6.33 -3.99 -14.62
N GLN A 115 5.97 -4.85 -15.57
CA GLN A 115 6.39 -6.24 -15.57
C GLN A 115 7.88 -6.36 -15.95
N PHE A 116 8.46 -7.56 -15.78
CA PHE A 116 9.82 -7.90 -16.24
C PHE A 116 10.07 -7.51 -17.71
N LEU A 117 9.04 -7.53 -18.55
CA LEU A 117 9.08 -7.15 -19.96
C LEU A 117 8.94 -5.63 -20.23
N GLN A 118 9.07 -4.79 -19.20
CA GLN A 118 8.99 -3.32 -19.31
C GLN A 118 7.64 -2.78 -19.83
N ARG A 119 6.57 -3.59 -19.80
CA ARG A 119 5.21 -3.17 -20.17
C ARG A 119 4.31 -3.10 -18.94
N PHE A 120 3.45 -2.08 -18.89
CA PHE A 120 2.41 -1.98 -17.87
C PHE A 120 1.21 -2.85 -18.25
N PRO A 121 0.69 -3.68 -17.34
CA PRO A 121 -0.50 -4.49 -17.61
C PRO A 121 -1.75 -3.61 -17.74
N GLU A 122 -2.78 -4.09 -18.42
CA GLU A 122 -4.07 -3.39 -18.49
C GLU A 122 -4.91 -3.60 -17.23
N THR A 123 -4.81 -4.80 -16.65
CA THR A 123 -5.53 -5.24 -15.45
C THR A 123 -4.57 -5.57 -14.31
N LEU A 124 -5.12 -5.82 -13.12
CA LEU A 124 -4.36 -6.32 -11.98
C LEU A 124 -3.75 -7.68 -12.32
N MET A 125 -2.47 -7.85 -11.97
CA MET A 125 -1.74 -9.10 -12.17
C MET A 125 -1.38 -9.71 -10.82
N GLU A 126 -1.13 -11.02 -10.82
CA GLU A 126 -0.58 -11.76 -9.69
C GLU A 126 0.61 -12.63 -10.13
N VAL A 127 1.58 -12.79 -9.24
CA VAL A 127 2.72 -13.69 -9.42
C VAL A 127 2.89 -14.52 -8.14
N LYS A 128 3.08 -15.82 -8.31
CA LYS A 128 3.42 -16.74 -7.22
C LYS A 128 4.92 -16.72 -6.98
N SER A 129 5.35 -16.47 -5.75
CA SER A 129 6.74 -16.52 -5.33
C SER A 129 6.92 -17.44 -4.14
N HIS A 130 8.14 -17.92 -3.94
CA HIS A 130 8.52 -18.55 -2.67
C HIS A 130 9.04 -17.43 -1.76
N GLY A 131 8.70 -17.47 -0.47
CA GLY A 131 9.31 -16.63 0.54
C GLY A 131 10.82 -16.88 0.59
N ASP A 132 11.60 -15.80 0.68
CA ASP A 132 13.06 -15.85 0.69
C ASP A 132 13.55 -16.79 1.81
N PRO A 133 14.41 -17.79 1.52
CA PRO A 133 15.22 -18.42 2.55
C PRO A 133 16.26 -17.38 2.96
N GLY A 134 16.08 -16.77 4.13
CA GLY A 134 16.84 -15.59 4.56
C GLY A 134 18.36 -15.68 4.50
#